data_AF-A0A5Q0UF01-F1
#
_entry.id   AF-A0A5Q0UF01-F1
#
_cell.length_a   1.000
_cell.length_b   1.000
_cell.length_c   1.000
_cell.angle_alpha   90.00
_cell.angle_beta   90.00
_cell.angle_gamma   90.00
#
_symmetry.space_group_name_H-M   'P 1'
#
loop_
_entity.id
_entity.type
_entity.pdbx_description
1 polymer ?
#
loop_
_entity_poly.entity_id
_entity_poly.type
_entity_poly.pdbx_seq_one_letter_code
_entity_poly.pdbx_strand_id
1 'polypeptide(L)'
;MDIEKYNYTGNESIGFHATVTETQAIFPPDFKRKDKFNAEKTVETYINRTKLVGLFTAGNSNCILIPEEATDREKDKLEETGIEFQVIETPDNALGNLILCNDNGAYISPKLEDQKEEIEEALEVPVTVGTIAGIQNPGVCGLANSRGAVIHREADEDDAEKVKEALELEDIDIGTINLGSPYMGSGGLATDDMTLVGENTSGPEIGRIDRTMK
;
A
#
# COMPACT_ATOMS: atom_id res chain seq x y z
N MET A 1 -3.23 -11.47 -13.10
CA MET A 1 -3.38 -10.06 -12.74
C MET A 1 -4.08 -9.28 -13.85
N ASP A 2 -5.22 -8.67 -13.55
CA ASP A 2 -5.89 -7.67 -14.37
C ASP A 2 -5.47 -6.26 -13.93
N ILE A 3 -5.47 -5.29 -14.85
CA ILE A 3 -5.20 -3.88 -14.54
C ILE A 3 -6.32 -3.00 -15.05
N GLU A 4 -6.93 -2.20 -14.17
CA GLU A 4 -7.93 -1.20 -14.54
C GLU A 4 -7.54 0.21 -14.10
N LYS A 5 -7.97 1.17 -14.90
CA LYS A 5 -7.90 2.59 -14.57
C LYS A 5 -9.07 2.99 -13.69
N TYR A 6 -8.80 3.84 -12.71
CA TYR A 6 -9.82 4.40 -11.85
C TYR A 6 -9.63 5.89 -11.60
N ASN A 7 -10.75 6.56 -11.36
CA ASN A 7 -10.82 7.95 -10.94
C ASN A 7 -11.78 8.00 -9.75
N TYR A 8 -11.23 8.27 -8.57
CA TYR A 8 -12.03 8.39 -7.36
C TYR A 8 -12.40 9.86 -7.15
N THR A 9 -13.63 10.23 -7.49
CA THR A 9 -14.19 11.58 -7.23
C THR A 9 -13.40 12.74 -7.83
N GLY A 10 -12.73 12.52 -8.97
CA GLY A 10 -11.88 13.51 -9.64
C GLY A 10 -10.40 13.41 -9.26
N ASN A 11 -9.98 12.40 -8.49
CA ASN A 11 -8.59 12.20 -8.06
C ASN A 11 -8.00 10.91 -8.65
N GLU A 12 -6.82 11.05 -9.25
CA GLU A 12 -6.00 9.98 -9.82
C GLU A 12 -5.05 9.31 -8.80
N SER A 13 -4.91 9.87 -7.59
CA SER A 13 -4.08 9.32 -6.51
C SER A 13 -4.84 8.26 -5.73
N ILE A 14 -5.16 7.16 -6.40
CA ILE A 14 -6.06 6.12 -5.89
C ILE A 14 -5.50 5.43 -4.64
N GLY A 15 -4.18 5.28 -4.54
CA GLY A 15 -3.52 4.61 -3.44
C GLY A 15 -3.67 5.33 -2.10
N PHE A 16 -3.90 6.64 -2.08
CA PHE A 16 -4.22 7.34 -0.83
C PHE A 16 -5.61 7.03 -0.28
N HIS A 17 -6.49 6.45 -1.10
CA HIS A 17 -7.90 6.38 -0.77
C HIS A 17 -8.31 5.07 -0.12
N ALA A 18 -7.63 3.95 -0.39
CA ALA A 18 -8.00 2.65 0.13
C ALA A 18 -6.76 1.81 0.45
N THR A 19 -6.95 0.77 1.25
CA THR A 19 -5.93 -0.26 1.50
C THR A 19 -6.53 -1.60 1.13
N VAL A 20 -5.78 -2.37 0.34
CA VAL A 20 -6.20 -3.67 -0.16
C VAL A 20 -5.09 -4.68 0.09
N THR A 21 -5.48 -5.88 0.46
CA THR A 21 -4.64 -7.06 0.64
C THR A 21 -5.35 -8.23 -0.02
N GLU A 22 -4.78 -9.44 0.00
CA GLU A 22 -5.45 -10.60 -0.62
C GLU A 22 -6.74 -10.98 0.11
N THR A 23 -6.83 -10.73 1.42
CA THR A 23 -7.96 -11.20 2.26
C THR A 23 -8.77 -10.07 2.90
N GLN A 24 -8.20 -8.87 3.01
CA GLN A 24 -8.78 -7.72 3.74
C GLN A 24 -8.72 -6.43 2.92
N ALA A 25 -9.75 -5.58 3.00
CA ALA A 25 -9.72 -4.27 2.37
C ALA A 25 -10.53 -3.21 3.13
N ILE A 26 -9.95 -2.01 3.23
CA ILE A 26 -10.59 -0.82 3.81
C ILE A 26 -10.76 0.21 2.70
N PHE A 27 -12.02 0.55 2.42
CA PHE A 27 -12.39 1.55 1.42
C PHE A 27 -12.98 2.79 2.10
N PRO A 28 -12.81 3.97 1.48
CA PRO A 28 -13.56 5.14 1.88
C PRO A 28 -15.01 4.98 1.41
N PRO A 29 -15.98 5.71 2.01
CA PRO A 29 -17.35 5.70 1.51
C PRO A 29 -17.42 6.08 0.03
N ASP A 30 -18.32 5.42 -0.70
CA ASP A 30 -18.58 5.63 -2.13
C ASP A 30 -17.48 5.15 -3.10
N PHE A 31 -16.58 4.25 -2.67
CA PHE A 31 -15.57 3.67 -3.54
C PHE A 31 -16.19 2.63 -4.50
N LYS A 32 -16.31 3.00 -5.78
CA LYS A 32 -17.11 2.25 -6.77
C LYS A 32 -16.45 1.00 -7.34
N ARG A 33 -15.15 0.80 -7.10
CA ARG A 33 -14.36 -0.31 -7.66
C ARG A 33 -13.98 -1.36 -6.60
N LYS A 34 -14.65 -1.36 -5.45
CA LYS A 34 -14.39 -2.30 -4.36
C LYS A 34 -14.64 -3.76 -4.77
N ASP A 35 -15.58 -3.99 -5.69
CA ASP A 35 -15.96 -5.30 -6.26
C ASP A 35 -14.87 -5.93 -7.13
N LYS A 36 -13.80 -5.19 -7.44
CA LYS A 36 -12.66 -5.69 -8.21
C LYS A 36 -11.64 -6.46 -7.37
N PHE A 37 -11.70 -6.29 -6.05
CA PHE A 37 -10.83 -6.99 -5.12
C PHE A 37 -11.61 -8.15 -4.50
N ASN A 38 -11.02 -9.34 -4.48
CA ASN A 38 -11.64 -10.56 -3.96
C ASN A 38 -11.46 -10.73 -2.43
N ALA A 39 -11.18 -9.64 -1.72
CA ALA A 39 -10.97 -9.66 -0.28
C ALA A 39 -12.22 -10.17 0.47
N GLU A 40 -12.04 -11.14 1.37
CA GLU A 40 -13.11 -11.75 2.15
C GLU A 40 -13.71 -10.78 3.16
N LYS A 41 -12.84 -9.99 3.80
CA LYS A 41 -13.20 -8.99 4.82
C LYS A 41 -13.11 -7.60 4.18
N THR A 42 -14.24 -6.91 4.09
CA THR A 42 -14.27 -5.55 3.51
C THR A 42 -15.08 -4.60 4.36
N VAL A 43 -14.62 -3.35 4.45
CA VAL A 43 -15.29 -2.30 5.21
C VAL A 43 -15.25 -0.96 4.49
N GLU A 44 -16.35 -0.21 4.56
CA GLU A 44 -16.40 1.18 4.15
C GLU A 44 -16.39 2.10 5.37
N THR A 45 -15.27 2.78 5.58
CA THR A 45 -15.11 3.67 6.72
C THR A 45 -14.11 4.79 6.45
N TYR A 46 -14.01 5.69 7.41
CA TYR A 46 -12.94 6.67 7.51
C TYR A 46 -11.83 6.07 8.37
N ILE A 47 -10.61 6.56 8.20
CA ILE A 47 -9.54 6.37 9.16
C ILE A 47 -9.00 7.77 9.46
N ASN A 48 -8.80 8.08 10.74
CA ASN A 48 -8.39 9.42 11.17
C ASN A 48 -9.35 10.51 10.65
N ARG A 49 -10.66 10.21 10.65
CA ARG A 49 -11.76 11.12 10.25
C ARG A 49 -11.69 11.60 8.80
N THR A 50 -10.96 10.89 7.93
CA THR A 50 -10.77 11.27 6.52
C THR A 50 -10.98 10.10 5.56
N LYS A 51 -11.24 10.44 4.28
CA LYS A 51 -11.36 9.48 3.16
C LYS A 51 -10.01 9.06 2.57
N LEU A 52 -8.91 9.52 3.17
CA LEU A 52 -7.55 9.16 2.78
C LEU A 52 -7.13 7.88 3.51
N VAL A 53 -7.91 6.81 3.39
CA VAL A 53 -7.69 5.58 4.18
C VAL A 53 -6.32 4.98 3.88
N GLY A 54 -5.97 4.86 2.60
CA GLY A 54 -4.67 4.31 2.16
C GLY A 54 -3.47 5.19 2.50
N LEU A 55 -3.68 6.48 2.84
CA LEU A 55 -2.61 7.32 3.38
C LEU A 55 -2.25 6.93 4.82
N PHE A 56 -3.25 6.53 5.61
CA PHE A 56 -3.11 6.28 7.04
C PHE A 56 -2.99 4.80 7.40
N THR A 57 -3.23 3.89 6.47
CA THR A 57 -3.21 2.45 6.74
C THR A 57 -2.31 1.73 5.77
N ALA A 58 -1.66 0.68 6.26
CA ALA A 58 -0.83 -0.25 5.49
C ALA A 58 -0.96 -1.63 6.12
N GLY A 59 -0.83 -2.69 5.35
CA GLY A 59 -0.94 -4.03 5.90
C GLY A 59 -0.87 -5.11 4.85
N ASN A 60 -1.00 -6.34 5.31
CA ASN A 60 -1.02 -7.53 4.49
C ASN A 60 -2.22 -8.41 4.90
N SER A 61 -2.28 -9.64 4.40
CA SER A 61 -3.40 -10.54 4.69
C SER A 61 -3.58 -10.86 6.17
N ASN A 62 -2.53 -10.77 6.99
CA ASN A 62 -2.59 -11.08 8.42
C ASN A 62 -3.19 -9.92 9.22
N CYS A 63 -2.77 -8.68 8.94
CA CYS A 63 -3.16 -7.53 9.73
C CYS A 63 -3.07 -6.22 8.94
N ILE A 64 -3.98 -5.29 9.23
CA ILE A 64 -3.90 -3.90 8.78
C ILE A 64 -3.48 -2.99 9.94
N LEU A 65 -2.41 -2.25 9.73
CA LEU A 65 -1.90 -1.27 10.68
C LEU A 65 -2.67 0.04 10.54
N ILE A 66 -3.12 0.58 11.67
CA ILE A 66 -3.86 1.85 11.75
C ILE A 66 -3.18 2.79 12.75
N PRO A 67 -3.34 4.12 12.61
CA PRO A 67 -2.72 5.07 13.53
C PRO A 67 -3.53 5.21 14.82
N GLU A 68 -2.90 5.67 15.89
CA GLU A 68 -3.56 5.89 17.19
C GLU A 68 -4.73 6.89 17.12
N GLU A 69 -4.71 7.84 16.18
CA GLU A 69 -5.76 8.84 16.01
C GLU A 69 -7.05 8.30 15.37
N ALA A 70 -7.06 7.04 14.93
CA ALA A 70 -8.29 6.37 14.53
C ALA A 70 -9.29 6.38 15.70
N THR A 71 -10.51 6.85 15.43
CA THR A 71 -11.54 7.00 16.46
C THR A 71 -12.12 5.64 16.87
N ASP A 72 -12.67 5.53 18.08
CA ASP A 72 -13.33 4.31 18.55
C ASP A 72 -14.40 3.83 17.56
N ARG A 73 -15.19 4.76 17.01
CA ARG A 73 -16.20 4.43 15.99
C ARG A 73 -15.61 3.86 14.68
N GLU A 74 -14.40 4.27 14.31
CA GLU A 74 -13.71 3.71 13.15
C GLU A 74 -13.21 2.31 13.47
N LYS A 75 -12.64 2.09 14.66
CA LYS A 75 -12.19 0.78 15.15
C LYS A 75 -13.35 -0.21 15.30
N ASP A 76 -14.46 0.20 15.91
CA ASP A 76 -15.69 -0.60 16.06
C ASP A 76 -16.15 -1.17 14.71
N LYS A 77 -16.07 -0.38 13.64
CA LYS A 77 -16.45 -0.85 12.30
C LYS A 77 -15.48 -1.87 11.71
N LEU A 78 -14.18 -1.74 12.00
CA LEU A 78 -13.19 -2.75 11.60
C LEU A 78 -13.51 -4.07 12.30
N GLU A 79 -13.77 -4.02 13.61
CA GLU A 79 -14.14 -5.20 14.42
C GLU A 79 -15.45 -5.84 13.94
N GLU A 80 -16.50 -5.05 13.68
CA GLU A 80 -17.80 -5.53 13.19
C GLU A 80 -17.70 -6.26 11.84
N THR A 81 -16.71 -5.91 11.03
CA THR A 81 -16.45 -6.53 9.72
C THR A 81 -15.40 -7.64 9.77
N GLY A 82 -14.83 -7.88 10.94
CA GLY A 82 -13.81 -8.90 11.17
C GLY A 82 -12.45 -8.55 10.60
N ILE A 83 -12.18 -7.29 10.26
CA ILE A 83 -10.84 -6.85 9.84
C ILE A 83 -9.90 -7.00 11.04
N GLU A 84 -8.79 -7.71 10.83
CA GLU A 84 -7.71 -7.79 11.82
C GLU A 84 -6.86 -6.53 11.70
N PHE A 85 -6.67 -5.82 12.81
CA PHE A 85 -5.88 -4.60 12.82
C PHE A 85 -5.06 -4.44 14.10
N GLN A 86 -3.94 -3.72 13.97
CA GLN A 86 -3.08 -3.30 15.07
C GLN A 86 -2.95 -1.77 15.05
N VAL A 87 -3.07 -1.16 16.22
CA VAL A 87 -2.85 0.29 16.37
C VAL A 87 -1.37 0.53 16.60
N ILE A 88 -0.74 1.36 15.76
CA ILE A 88 0.67 1.73 15.90
C ILE A 88 0.78 3.12 16.53
N GLU A 89 1.40 3.21 17.70
CA GLU A 89 1.66 4.46 18.41
C GLU A 89 2.95 5.12 17.86
N THR A 90 2.79 6.20 17.08
CA THR A 90 3.92 6.92 16.48
C THR A 90 3.54 8.36 16.15
N PRO A 91 4.47 9.33 16.29
CA PRO A 91 4.26 10.69 15.80
C PRO A 91 4.13 10.78 14.26
N ASP A 92 4.63 9.78 13.53
CA ASP A 92 4.57 9.70 12.07
C ASP A 92 3.40 8.79 11.63
N ASN A 93 2.18 9.32 11.73
CA ASN A 93 0.93 8.56 11.60
C ASN A 93 0.48 8.20 10.17
N ALA A 94 1.15 8.69 9.12
CA ALA A 94 0.81 8.38 7.73
C ALA A 94 1.37 7.01 7.32
N LEU A 95 0.93 5.95 7.99
CA LEU A 95 1.51 4.60 7.88
C LEU A 95 1.57 4.09 6.42
N GLY A 96 0.53 4.38 5.62
CA GLY A 96 0.49 4.00 4.19
C GLY A 96 1.57 4.67 3.33
N ASN A 97 2.08 5.83 3.74
CA ASN A 97 3.26 6.41 3.10
C ASN A 97 4.58 5.80 3.58
N LEU A 98 4.60 5.25 4.79
CA LEU A 98 5.80 4.88 5.51
C LEU A 98 6.11 3.39 5.40
N ILE A 99 5.13 2.57 5.00
CA ILE A 99 5.23 1.12 4.98
C ILE A 99 4.87 0.64 3.57
N LEU A 100 5.79 -0.08 2.94
CA LEU A 100 5.54 -0.88 1.74
C LEU A 100 5.60 -2.34 2.17
N CYS A 101 4.54 -3.12 1.99
CA CYS A 101 4.50 -4.51 2.45
C CYS A 101 3.65 -5.40 1.54
N ASN A 102 3.87 -6.71 1.65
CA ASN A 102 3.05 -7.77 1.09
C ASN A 102 2.94 -8.94 2.10
N ASP A 103 2.45 -10.09 1.65
CA ASP A 103 2.27 -11.28 2.49
C ASP A 103 3.59 -12.02 2.83
N ASN A 104 4.73 -11.58 2.29
CA ASN A 104 6.04 -12.21 2.49
C ASN A 104 7.03 -11.33 3.27
N GLY A 105 6.87 -10.01 3.21
CA GLY A 105 7.81 -9.08 3.85
C GLY A 105 7.32 -7.63 3.89
N ALA A 106 8.05 -6.80 4.63
CA ALA A 106 7.80 -5.36 4.72
C ALA A 106 9.08 -4.52 4.67
N TYR A 107 9.01 -3.40 3.96
CA TYR A 107 10.04 -2.37 3.87
C TYR A 107 9.50 -1.05 4.44
N ILE A 108 10.01 -0.66 5.61
CA ILE A 108 9.47 0.45 6.40
C ILE A 108 10.43 1.64 6.49
N SER A 109 9.84 2.81 6.73
CA SER A 109 10.56 4.05 6.96
C SER A 109 11.51 3.96 8.16
N PRO A 110 12.69 4.62 8.12
CA PRO A 110 13.53 4.82 9.31
C PRO A 110 12.82 5.57 10.45
N LYS A 111 11.72 6.26 10.16
CA LYS A 111 10.88 6.92 11.18
C LYS A 111 10.08 5.94 12.03
N LEU A 112 9.94 4.70 11.58
CA LEU A 112 9.23 3.63 12.26
C LEU A 112 10.20 2.58 12.86
N GLU A 113 11.49 2.91 12.98
CA GLU A 113 12.50 1.98 13.49
C GLU A 113 12.18 1.52 14.92
N ASP A 114 11.66 2.42 15.76
CA ASP A 114 11.23 2.09 17.13
C ASP A 114 10.00 1.16 17.17
N GLN A 115 9.16 1.18 16.13
CA GLN A 115 7.96 0.34 15.99
C GLN A 115 8.23 -0.96 15.22
N LYS A 116 9.48 -1.21 14.81
CA LYS A 116 9.82 -2.34 13.94
C LYS A 116 9.32 -3.69 14.49
N GLU A 117 9.61 -3.98 15.76
CA GLU A 117 9.24 -5.26 16.39
C GLU A 117 7.72 -5.44 16.45
N GLU A 118 6.97 -4.39 16.80
CA GLU A 118 5.51 -4.41 16.82
C GLU A 118 4.92 -4.63 15.42
N ILE A 119 5.48 -3.97 14.40
CA ILE A 119 5.06 -4.13 13.00
C ILE A 119 5.35 -5.56 12.51
N GLU A 120 6.50 -6.12 12.86
CA GLU A 120 6.91 -7.48 12.50
C GLU A 120 5.98 -8.53 13.12
N GLU A 121 5.64 -8.36 14.40
CA GLU A 121 4.68 -9.21 15.10
C GLU A 121 3.26 -9.11 14.51
N ALA A 122 2.80 -7.90 14.19
CA ALA A 122 1.46 -7.68 13.66
C ALA A 122 1.28 -8.21 12.23
N LEU A 123 2.24 -7.97 11.34
CA LEU A 123 2.17 -8.41 9.95
C LEU A 123 2.57 -9.87 9.75
N GLU A 124 3.20 -10.49 10.75
CA GLU A 124 3.74 -11.85 10.72
C GLU A 124 4.72 -12.10 9.55
N VAL A 125 5.50 -11.07 9.17
CA VAL A 125 6.49 -11.13 8.10
C VAL A 125 7.76 -10.36 8.48
N PRO A 126 8.95 -10.74 7.98
CA PRO A 126 10.19 -10.01 8.26
C PRO A 126 10.11 -8.53 7.86
N VAL A 127 10.66 -7.65 8.72
CA VAL A 127 10.66 -6.21 8.47
C VAL A 127 12.08 -5.68 8.23
N THR A 128 12.25 -4.95 7.14
CA THR A 128 13.48 -4.22 6.81
C THR A 128 13.25 -2.72 6.86
N VAL A 129 14.20 -1.98 7.43
CA VAL A 129 14.14 -0.51 7.53
C VAL A 129 14.97 0.10 6.42
N GLY A 130 14.44 1.09 5.70
CA GLY A 130 15.22 1.79 4.70
C GLY A 130 14.48 2.87 3.91
N THR A 131 15.17 3.40 2.89
CA THR A 131 14.67 4.47 2.02
C THR A 131 14.58 3.97 0.58
N ILE A 132 13.82 4.69 -0.26
CA ILE A 132 13.79 4.50 -1.72
C ILE A 132 14.09 5.85 -2.36
N ALA A 133 15.10 5.94 -3.24
CA ALA A 133 15.58 7.18 -3.83
C ALA A 133 15.98 8.25 -2.78
N GLY A 134 16.48 7.81 -1.62
CA GLY A 134 16.76 8.68 -0.46
C GLY A 134 15.52 9.24 0.26
N ILE A 135 14.30 8.82 -0.13
CA ILE A 135 13.04 9.24 0.49
C ILE A 135 12.69 8.28 1.63
N GLN A 136 12.36 8.85 2.80
CA GLN A 136 11.99 8.10 4.00
C GLN A 136 10.54 7.58 3.99
N ASN A 137 9.90 7.48 2.83
CA ASN A 137 8.49 7.13 2.68
C ASN A 137 8.35 6.00 1.65
N PRO A 138 8.78 4.77 1.99
CA PRO A 138 8.79 3.68 1.01
C PRO A 138 7.39 3.32 0.49
N GLY A 139 6.35 3.41 1.34
CA GLY A 139 4.97 3.11 0.96
C GLY A 139 4.45 3.97 -0.19
N VAL A 140 4.77 5.27 -0.22
CA VAL A 140 4.36 6.14 -1.34
C VAL A 140 5.27 6.01 -2.57
N CYS A 141 6.49 5.50 -2.38
CA CYS A 141 7.49 5.33 -3.42
C CYS A 141 7.34 4.03 -4.21
N GLY A 142 6.67 3.01 -3.67
CA GLY A 142 6.50 1.70 -4.32
C GLY A 142 5.04 1.30 -4.51
N LEU A 143 4.78 0.49 -5.53
CA LEU A 143 3.54 -0.28 -5.69
C LEU A 143 3.95 -1.74 -5.82
N ALA A 144 3.46 -2.60 -4.92
CA ALA A 144 3.89 -3.99 -4.83
C ALA A 144 2.68 -4.93 -4.66
N ASN A 145 2.86 -6.18 -5.08
CA ASN A 145 2.06 -7.33 -4.68
C ASN A 145 2.99 -8.44 -4.18
N SER A 146 2.55 -9.70 -4.13
CA SER A 146 3.41 -10.79 -3.64
C SER A 146 4.54 -11.16 -4.59
N ARG A 147 4.42 -10.82 -5.89
CA ARG A 147 5.33 -11.27 -6.95
C ARG A 147 6.34 -10.22 -7.38
N GLY A 148 5.93 -8.96 -7.46
CA GLY A 148 6.82 -7.89 -7.88
C GLY A 148 6.43 -6.50 -7.42
N ALA A 149 7.31 -5.54 -7.71
CA ALA A 149 7.09 -4.14 -7.38
C ALA A 149 7.61 -3.21 -8.46
N VAL A 150 6.97 -2.05 -8.59
CA VAL A 150 7.52 -0.92 -9.33
C VAL A 150 7.77 0.23 -8.35
N ILE A 151 9.00 0.74 -8.33
CA ILE A 151 9.45 1.77 -7.38
C ILE A 151 9.80 3.10 -8.07
N HIS A 152 9.98 4.13 -7.23
CA HIS A 152 10.24 5.52 -7.62
C HIS A 152 11.31 5.66 -8.72
N ARG A 153 11.03 6.45 -9.75
CA ARG A 153 11.88 6.61 -10.95
C ARG A 153 13.34 7.03 -10.72
N GLU A 154 13.64 7.57 -9.55
CA GLU A 154 14.98 8.04 -9.14
C GLU A 154 15.70 7.04 -8.22
N ALA A 155 15.07 5.90 -7.93
CA ALA A 155 15.73 4.80 -7.23
C ALA A 155 16.86 4.24 -8.09
N ASP A 156 17.92 3.78 -7.43
CA ASP A 156 19.03 3.09 -8.08
C ASP A 156 18.91 1.56 -7.98
N GLU A 157 19.89 0.83 -8.53
CA GLU A 157 19.93 -0.63 -8.49
C GLU A 157 20.03 -1.16 -7.05
N ASP A 158 20.70 -0.43 -6.15
CA ASP A 158 20.84 -0.81 -4.75
C ASP A 158 19.51 -0.66 -3.99
N ASP A 159 18.74 0.40 -4.26
CA ASP A 159 17.39 0.57 -3.74
C ASP A 159 16.47 -0.58 -4.23
N ALA A 160 16.55 -0.91 -5.52
CA ALA A 160 15.75 -1.98 -6.10
C ALA A 160 16.08 -3.34 -5.46
N GLU A 161 17.36 -3.68 -5.30
CA GLU A 161 17.73 -4.97 -4.70
C GLU A 161 17.27 -5.07 -3.24
N LYS A 162 17.43 -4.01 -2.44
CA LYS A 162 16.97 -4.00 -1.04
C LYS A 162 15.46 -4.18 -0.91
N VAL A 163 14.68 -3.50 -1.74
CA VAL A 163 13.21 -3.63 -1.72
C VAL A 163 12.80 -5.03 -2.19
N LYS A 164 13.46 -5.55 -3.23
CA LYS A 164 13.21 -6.90 -3.74
C LYS A 164 13.48 -7.97 -2.68
N GLU A 165 14.63 -7.89 -2.00
CA GLU A 165 14.99 -8.80 -0.91
C GLU A 165 14.02 -8.67 0.27
N ALA A 166 13.69 -7.44 0.70
CA ALA A 166 12.84 -7.19 1.85
C ALA A 166 11.39 -7.68 1.68
N LEU A 167 10.88 -7.70 0.44
CA LEU A 167 9.52 -8.12 0.10
C LEU A 167 9.45 -9.51 -0.53
N GLU A 168 10.58 -10.21 -0.60
CA GLU A 168 10.74 -11.54 -1.23
C GLU A 168 10.18 -11.62 -2.66
N LEU A 169 10.48 -10.60 -3.49
CA LEU A 169 9.89 -10.46 -4.83
C LEU A 169 10.69 -11.23 -5.90
N GLU A 170 9.98 -11.74 -6.90
CA GLU A 170 10.59 -12.35 -8.09
C GLU A 170 11.18 -11.28 -9.03
N ASP A 171 10.49 -10.16 -9.20
CA ASP A 171 10.90 -9.07 -10.10
C ASP A 171 10.66 -7.67 -9.48
N ILE A 172 11.49 -6.72 -9.90
CA ILE A 172 11.35 -5.31 -9.51
C ILE A 172 11.77 -4.42 -10.67
N ASP A 173 11.07 -3.30 -10.84
CA ASP A 173 11.39 -2.32 -11.86
C ASP A 173 11.26 -0.89 -11.32
N ILE A 174 11.87 0.06 -12.02
CA ILE A 174 11.89 1.48 -11.70
C ILE A 174 11.00 2.21 -12.70
N GLY A 175 10.06 3.01 -12.21
CA GLY A 175 9.02 3.54 -13.08
C GLY A 175 8.26 4.74 -12.56
N THR A 176 7.19 5.05 -13.28
CA THR A 176 6.26 6.13 -12.97
C THR A 176 4.82 5.67 -13.15
N ILE A 177 3.91 6.48 -12.62
CA ILE A 177 2.46 6.31 -12.72
C ILE A 177 1.83 7.66 -13.03
N ASN A 178 0.57 7.70 -13.50
CA ASN A 178 -0.17 8.95 -13.70
C ASN A 178 0.57 10.02 -14.55
N LEU A 179 1.10 9.66 -15.72
CA LEU A 179 1.84 10.55 -16.62
C LEU A 179 3.15 11.09 -16.02
N GLY A 180 3.96 10.20 -15.45
CA GLY A 180 5.32 10.53 -15.02
C GLY A 180 5.46 10.90 -13.53
N SER A 181 4.40 10.75 -12.73
CA SER A 181 4.51 10.84 -11.28
C SER A 181 5.43 9.74 -10.76
N PRO A 182 6.41 10.07 -9.91
CA PRO A 182 7.34 9.07 -9.41
C PRO A 182 6.80 8.32 -8.18
N TYR A 183 5.62 8.71 -7.67
CA TYR A 183 5.03 8.19 -6.45
C TYR A 183 4.07 7.04 -6.73
N MET A 184 4.63 5.85 -6.94
CA MET A 184 3.91 4.64 -7.34
C MET A 184 2.76 4.29 -6.37
N GLY A 185 3.03 4.28 -5.07
CA GLY A 185 2.04 3.93 -4.04
C GLY A 185 0.90 4.93 -3.91
N SER A 186 1.10 6.19 -4.29
CA SER A 186 -0.02 7.15 -4.37
C SER A 186 -0.96 6.86 -5.54
N GLY A 187 -0.43 6.31 -6.63
CA GLY A 187 -1.13 6.22 -7.91
C GLY A 187 -1.89 4.91 -8.12
N GLY A 188 -1.69 3.90 -7.27
CA GLY A 188 -2.33 2.60 -7.46
C GLY A 188 -2.51 1.77 -6.20
N LEU A 189 -3.24 0.68 -6.37
CA LEU A 189 -3.54 -0.36 -5.39
C LEU A 189 -3.32 -1.68 -6.08
N ALA A 190 -2.64 -2.63 -5.44
CA ALA A 190 -2.33 -3.91 -6.07
C ALA A 190 -2.59 -5.07 -5.12
N THR A 191 -3.19 -6.10 -5.69
CA THR A 191 -3.19 -7.47 -5.21
C THR A 191 -2.62 -8.35 -6.32
N ASP A 192 -2.49 -9.63 -6.05
CA ASP A 192 -2.02 -10.62 -7.01
C ASP A 192 -2.97 -10.77 -8.21
N ASP A 193 -4.27 -10.62 -7.97
CA ASP A 193 -5.27 -10.74 -9.02
C ASP A 193 -5.59 -9.42 -9.71
N MET A 194 -5.48 -8.29 -9.00
CA MET A 194 -6.01 -7.01 -9.47
C MET A 194 -5.09 -5.84 -9.15
N THR A 195 -4.80 -5.00 -10.14
CA THR A 195 -4.20 -3.68 -9.92
C THR A 195 -5.14 -2.58 -10.39
N LEU A 196 -5.46 -1.64 -9.50
CA LEU A 196 -6.07 -0.37 -9.86
C LEU A 196 -5.00 0.70 -9.97
N VAL A 197 -4.99 1.44 -11.08
CA VAL A 197 -4.12 2.60 -11.29
C VAL A 197 -4.95 3.85 -11.56
N GLY A 198 -4.40 5.02 -11.29
CA GLY A 198 -5.06 6.28 -11.62
C GLY A 198 -5.34 6.43 -13.12
N GLU A 199 -6.43 7.11 -13.46
CA GLU A 199 -6.94 7.26 -14.82
C GLU A 199 -5.91 7.83 -15.82
N ASN A 200 -5.00 8.67 -15.32
CA ASN A 200 -3.95 9.30 -16.11
C ASN A 200 -2.82 8.33 -16.49
N THR A 201 -2.66 7.18 -15.82
CA THR A 201 -1.56 6.24 -16.08
C THR A 201 -1.51 5.82 -17.55
N SER A 202 -0.38 6.02 -18.22
CA SER A 202 -0.23 5.79 -19.65
C SER A 202 -0.09 4.31 -20.00
N GLY A 203 -0.29 3.96 -21.28
CA GLY A 203 -0.10 2.58 -21.76
C GLY A 203 1.29 2.00 -21.47
N PRO A 204 2.40 2.74 -21.70
CA PRO A 204 3.73 2.29 -21.33
C PRO A 204 3.92 2.06 -19.82
N GLU A 205 3.34 2.92 -18.97
CA GLU A 205 3.38 2.76 -17.51
C GLU A 205 2.60 1.50 -17.07
N ILE A 206 1.39 1.30 -17.59
CA ILE A 206 0.60 0.07 -17.35
C ILE A 206 1.37 -1.15 -17.82
N GLY A 207 1.99 -1.11 -19.00
CA GLY A 207 2.78 -2.24 -19.52
C GLY A 207 4.00 -2.56 -18.66
N ARG A 208 4.60 -1.57 -17.98
CA ARG A 208 5.68 -1.78 -17.01
C ARG A 208 5.15 -2.43 -15.72
N ILE A 209 4.03 -1.93 -15.19
CA ILE A 209 3.40 -2.50 -14.00
C ILE A 209 2.99 -3.95 -14.26
N ASP A 210 2.30 -4.23 -15.38
CA ASP A 210 1.85 -5.58 -15.75
C ASP A 210 3.02 -6.55 -15.86
N ARG A 211 4.08 -6.22 -16.60
CA ARG A 211 5.20 -7.16 -16.78
C ARG A 211 5.97 -7.48 -15.50
N THR A 212 5.98 -6.56 -14.53
CA THR A 212 6.78 -6.68 -13.30
C THR A 212 6.00 -7.39 -12.20
N MET A 213 4.68 -7.22 -12.14
CA MET A 213 3.84 -7.68 -11.03
C MET A 213 2.96 -8.88 -11.39
N LYS A 214 3.14 -9.48 -12.58
CA LYS A 214 2.28 -10.56 -13.09
C LYS A 214 2.64 -11.94 -12.57
#